data_AF-A0A1M7Y3R3-F1
#
_entry.id   AF-A0A1M7Y3R3-F1
#
_cell.length_a   1.000
_cell.length_b   1.000
_cell.length_c   1.000
_cell.angle_alpha   90.00
_cell.angle_beta   90.00
_cell.angle_gamma   90.00
#
_symmetry.space_group_name_H-M   'P 1'
#
loop_
_entity.id
_entity.type
_entity.pdbx_description
1 polymer ?
#
loop_
_entity_poly.entity_id
_entity_poly.type
_entity_poly.pdbx_seq_one_letter_code
_entity_poly.pdbx_strand_id
1 'polypeptide(L)' 'MDDSYNLNLSNTIAFAKELTIKAIENGLITASSDSKETAKSITDFYKKALETINND' A
#
# COMPACT_ATOMS: atom_id res chain seq x y z
N MET A 1 -8.24 6.52 26.90
CA MET A 1 -8.14 5.54 25.80
C MET A 1 -7.34 6.25 24.73
N ASP A 2 -6.01 6.23 24.88
CA ASP A 2 -5.09 6.78 23.90
C ASP A 2 -4.33 5.58 23.31
N ASP A 3 -5.07 4.78 22.54
CA ASP A 3 -4.51 3.67 21.79
C ASP A 3 -3.93 4.25 20.51
N SER A 4 -2.82 4.97 20.66
CA SER A 4 -1.96 5.27 19.52
C SER A 4 -1.54 3.93 18.92
N TYR A 5 -2.13 3.57 17.79
CA TYR A 5 -1.69 2.46 16.92
C TYR A 5 -0.32 2.80 16.32
N ASN A 6 0.68 3.06 17.18
CA ASN A 6 2.07 3.15 16.81
C ASN A 6 2.55 1.73 16.54
N LEU A 7 2.20 1.22 15.37
CA LEU A 7 2.92 0.11 14.77
C LEU A 7 4.40 0.50 14.77
N ASN A 8 5.24 -0.32 15.41
CA ASN A 8 6.68 -0.13 15.28
C ASN A 8 7.02 -0.16 13.77
N LEU A 9 8.04 0.61 13.37
CA LEU A 9 8.38 0.79 11.95
C LEU A 9 8.47 -0.53 11.16
N SER A 10 9.04 -1.58 11.77
CA SER A 10 9.14 -2.92 11.17
C SER A 10 7.78 -3.55 10.93
N ASN A 11 6.83 -3.40 11.86
CA ASN A 11 5.47 -3.91 11.70
C ASN A 11 4.72 -3.13 10.61
N THR A 12 4.90 -1.82 10.53
CA THR A 12 4.33 -0.98 9.47
C THR A 12 4.84 -1.38 8.09
N ILE A 13 6.15 -1.63 7.97
CA ILE A 13 6.76 -2.09 6.73
C ILE A 13 6.25 -3.49 6.35
N ALA A 14 6.15 -4.40 7.32
CA ALA A 14 5.64 -5.74 7.08
C ALA A 14 4.18 -5.71 6.58
N PHE A 15 3.34 -4.91 7.23
CA PHE A 15 1.95 -4.70 6.83
C PHE A 15 1.83 -4.11 5.43
N ALA A 16 2.59 -3.04 5.13
CA ALA A 16 2.59 -2.43 3.80
C ALA A 16 3.06 -3.43 2.72
N LYS A 17 4.06 -4.26 3.02
CA LYS A 17 4.51 -5.32 2.11
C LYS A 17 3.39 -6.33 1.84
N GLU A 18 2.75 -6.85 2.89
CA GLU A 18 1.67 -7.83 2.75
C GLU A 18 0.48 -7.26 1.96
N LEU A 19 0.07 -6.03 2.27
CA LEU A 19 -0.99 -5.34 1.55
C LEU A 19 -0.64 -5.16 0.07
N THR A 20 0.60 -4.77 -0.24
CA THR A 20 1.05 -4.62 -1.63
C THR A 20 1.01 -5.95 -2.39
N ILE A 21 1.47 -7.05 -1.76
CA ILE A 21 1.41 -8.39 -2.35
C ILE A 21 -0.05 -8.77 -2.64
N LYS A 22 -0.95 -8.58 -1.67
CA LYS A 22 -2.38 -8.87 -1.84
C LYS A 22 -3.03 -8.02 -2.94
N ALA A 23 -2.65 -6.75 -3.04
CA ALA A 23 -3.16 -5.87 -4.09
C ALA A 23 -2.70 -6.31 -5.49
N ILE A 24 -1.46 -6.82 -5.62
CA ILE A 24 -0.98 -7.42 -6.88
C ILE A 24 -1.75 -8.72 -7.19
N GLU A 25 -1.89 -9.61 -6.21
CA GLU A 25 -2.61 -10.90 -6.37
C GLU A 25 -4.07 -10.70 -6.82
N ASN A 26 -4.72 -9.63 -6.34
CA ASN A 26 -6.10 -9.28 -6.70
C ASN A 26 -6.19 -8.39 -7.96
N GLY A 27 -5.07 -8.10 -8.63
CA GLY A 27 -5.04 -7.29 -9.86
C GLY A 27 -5.31 -5.80 -9.65
N LEU A 28 -5.25 -5.30 -8.41
CA LEU A 28 -5.38 -3.87 -8.10
C LEU A 28 -4.10 -3.08 -8.43
N ILE A 29 -2.95 -3.75 -8.39
CA ILE A 29 -1.67 -3.22 -8.85
C ILE A 29 -1.20 -4.07 -10.03
N THR A 30 -0.98 -3.44 -11.17
CA THR A 30 -0.41 -4.13 -12.34
C THR A 30 1.10 -4.22 -12.21
N ALA A 31 1.63 -5.44 -12.09
CA ALA A 31 3.06 -5.68 -12.17
C ALA A 31 3.50 -5.63 -13.64
N SER A 32 4.50 -4.81 -13.95
CA SER A 32 5.13 -4.69 -15.26
C SER A 32 6.51 -5.35 -15.25
N SER A 33 7.02 -5.74 -16.43
CA SER A 33 8.42 -6.13 -16.60
C SER A 33 9.39 -4.98 -16.31
N ASP A 34 8.91 -3.73 -16.37
CA ASP A 34 9.66 -2.56 -15.89
C ASP A 34 9.39 -2.33 -14.40
N SER A 35 10.48 -2.33 -13.61
CA SER A 35 10.43 -2.07 -12.17
C SER A 35 9.97 -0.64 -11.86
N LYS A 36 10.24 0.34 -12.73
CA LYS A 36 9.77 1.73 -12.56
C LYS A 36 8.26 1.84 -12.71
N GLU A 37 7.69 1.16 -13.69
CA GLU A 37 6.24 1.13 -13.90
C GLU A 37 5.51 0.43 -12.76
N THR A 38 6.09 -0.66 -12.24
CA THR A 38 5.57 -1.35 -11.06
C THR A 38 5.61 -0.44 -9.82
N ALA A 39 6.72 0.26 -9.59
CA ALA A 39 6.85 1.20 -8.47
C ALA A 39 5.86 2.36 -8.56
N LYS A 40 5.61 2.87 -9.77
CA LYS A 40 4.60 3.90 -10.02
C LYS A 40 3.20 3.37 -9.68
N SER A 41 2.85 2.18 -10.16
CA SER A 41 1.54 1.55 -9.90
C SER A 41 1.28 1.31 -8.41
N ILE A 42 2.31 0.90 -7.66
CA ILE A 42 2.24 0.79 -6.19
C ILE A 42 1.96 2.16 -5.55
N THR A 43 2.68 3.19 -5.98
CA THR A 43 2.52 4.56 -5.44
C THR A 43 1.11 5.09 -5.71
N ASP A 44 0.61 4.92 -6.94
CA ASP A 44 -0.73 5.34 -7.35
C ASP A 44 -1.82 4.60 -6.56
N PHE A 45 -1.64 3.31 -6.28
CA PHE A 45 -2.52 2.53 -5.42
C PHE A 45 -2.62 3.11 -4.00
N TYR A 46 -1.49 3.37 -3.35
CA TYR A 46 -1.49 3.95 -2.00
C TYR A 46 -2.05 5.36 -1.97
N LYS A 47 -1.74 6.18 -2.97
CA LYS A 47 -2.31 7.52 -3.10
C LYS A 47 -3.83 7.47 -3.17
N LYS A 48 -4.38 6.62 -4.03
CA LYS A 48 -5.84 6.46 -4.18
C LYS A 48 -6.50 5.91 -2.93
N ALA A 49 -5.84 4.98 -2.22
CA ALA A 49 -6.34 4.46 -0.95
C ALA A 49 -6.45 5.58 0.10
N LEU A 50 -5.42 6.43 0.23
CA LEU A 50 -5.43 7.57 1.14
C LEU A 50 -6.47 8.63 0.74
N GLU A 51 -6.60 8.91 -0.56
CA GLU A 51 -7.64 9.82 -1.07
C GLU A 51 -9.05 9.30 -0.76
N THR A 52 -9.27 7.99 -0.83
CA THR A 52 -10.57 7.39 -0.50
C THR A 52 -10.86 7.52 0.99
N ILE A 53 -9.88 7.23 1.86
CA ILE A 53 -10.02 7.33 3.32
C ILE A 53 -10.26 8.78 3.78
N ASN A 54 -9.58 9.75 3.17
CA ASN A 54 -9.68 11.16 3.59
C ASN A 54 -10.90 11.90 3.03
N ASN A 55 -11.62 11.31 2.08
CA ASN A 55 -12.84 11.89 1.49
C ASN A 55 -14.12 11.19 1.99
N ASP A 56 -14.02 10.25 2.92
CA ASP A 56 -15.12 9.69 3.74
C ASP A 56 -15.25 10.48 5.06
#